data_AF-A0A9P6ZSM7-F1
#
_entry.id   AF-A0A9P6ZSM7-F1
#
_cell.length_a   1.000
_cell.length_b   1.000
_cell.length_c   1.000
_cell.angle_alpha   90.00
_cell.angle_beta   90.00
_cell.angle_gamma   90.00
#
_symmetry.space_group_name_H-M   'P 1'
#
loop_
_entity.id
_entity.type
_entity.pdbx_description
1 polymer ?
#
loop_
_entity_poly.entity_id
_entity_poly.type
_entity_poly.pdbx_seq_one_letter_code
_entity_poly.pdbx_strand_id
1 'polypeptide(L)' 'ITERKCARTVAALAIELSIPHLQELIGSFLFEQLHPRDPHDHATIPADSFPVYDGKVSVVNSASSRFYAPSDLSGIRGMQ' A
#
# COMPACT_ATOMS: atom_id res chain seq x y z
N ILE A 1 -15.29 -4.53 13.06
CA ILE A 1 -14.45 -4.43 11.85
C ILE A 1 -13.17 -5.15 12.21
N THR A 2 -12.90 -6.32 11.65
CA THR A 2 -11.63 -7.00 11.92
C THR A 2 -10.57 -6.34 11.06
N GLU A 3 -9.78 -5.46 11.67
CA GLU A 3 -8.55 -4.95 11.09
C GLU A 3 -7.71 -6.13 10.60
N ARG A 4 -7.43 -6.19 9.30
CA ARG A 4 -6.45 -7.14 8.78
C ARG A 4 -5.10 -6.69 9.33
N LYS A 5 -4.33 -7.62 9.91
CA LYS A 5 -2.92 -7.36 10.23
C LYS A 5 -2.19 -7.16 8.91
N CYS A 6 -1.85 -5.92 8.59
CA CYS A 6 -1.00 -5.61 7.44
C CYS A 6 0.48 -5.63 7.82
N ALA A 7 1.32 -5.86 6.82
CA ALA A 7 2.76 -5.75 6.91
C ALA A 7 3.21 -4.39 7.48
N ARG A 8 4.31 -4.41 8.25
CA ARG A 8 4.89 -3.24 8.94
C ARG A 8 6.27 -2.83 8.42
N THR A 9 6.78 -3.57 7.44
CA THR A 9 8.08 -3.36 6.79
C THR A 9 7.86 -3.36 5.28
N VAL A 10 8.68 -2.61 4.53
CA VAL A 10 8.59 -2.54 3.07
C VAL A 10 8.72 -3.93 2.44
N ALA A 11 9.67 -4.75 2.89
CA ALA A 11 9.87 -6.10 2.37
C ALA A 11 8.63 -7.01 2.55
N ALA A 12 8.06 -7.06 3.75
CA ALA A 12 6.84 -7.83 3.99
C ALA A 12 5.64 -7.29 3.20
N LEU A 13 5.55 -5.96 3.02
CA LEU A 13 4.48 -5.33 2.24
C LEU A 13 4.62 -5.62 0.74
N ALA A 14 5.86 -5.64 0.23
CA ALA A 14 6.17 -6.02 -1.14
C ALA A 14 5.68 -7.46 -1.44
N ILE A 15 5.88 -8.38 -0.50
CA ILE A 15 5.38 -9.76 -0.60
C ILE A 15 3.84 -9.78 -0.52
N GLU A 16 3.24 -9.10 0.46
CA GLU A 16 1.78 -9.06 0.66
C GLU A 16 1.04 -8.49 -0.57
N LEU A 17 1.61 -7.48 -1.22
CA LEU A 17 1.05 -6.84 -2.42
C LEU A 17 1.48 -7.51 -3.74
N SER A 18 2.43 -8.46 -3.70
CA SER A 18 3.08 -9.03 -4.89
C SER A 18 3.76 -7.99 -5.79
N ILE A 19 4.39 -6.98 -5.18
CA ILE A 19 5.14 -5.92 -5.86
C ILE A 19 6.60 -6.00 -5.40
N PRO A 20 7.47 -6.78 -6.08
CA PRO A 20 8.84 -6.99 -5.63
C PRO A 20 9.70 -5.72 -5.68
N HIS A 21 9.40 -4.80 -6.59
CA HIS A 21 10.11 -3.52 -6.79
C HIS A 21 9.51 -2.38 -5.94
N LEU A 22 8.71 -2.68 -4.91
CA LEU A 22 8.08 -1.65 -4.06
C LEU A 22 9.10 -0.72 -3.42
N GLN A 23 10.27 -1.24 -3.05
CA GLN A 23 11.35 -0.46 -2.47
C GLN A 23 11.90 0.59 -3.45
N GLU A 24 12.03 0.24 -4.74
CA GLU A 24 12.46 1.16 -5.79
C GLU A 24 11.43 2.25 -6.03
N LEU A 25 10.13 1.90 -6.00
CA LEU A 25 9.04 2.88 -6.15
C LEU A 25 9.03 3.89 -5.00
N ILE A 26 9.23 3.43 -3.76
CA ILE A 26 9.34 4.31 -2.60
C ILE A 26 10.58 5.21 -2.75
N GLY A 27 11.72 4.66 -3.19
CA GLY A 27 12.94 5.41 -3.44
C GLY A 27 12.75 6.51 -4.49
N SER A 28 12.12 6.19 -5.62
CA SER A 28 11.78 7.15 -6.68
C SER A 28 10.87 8.26 -6.15
N PHE A 29 9.81 7.89 -5.43
CA PHE A 29 8.90 8.87 -4.83
C PHE A 29 9.61 9.80 -3.83
N LEU A 30 10.46 9.25 -2.95
CA LEU A 30 11.23 10.06 -2.00
C LEU A 30 12.21 10.98 -2.73
N PHE A 31 12.83 10.51 -3.82
CA PHE A 31 13.71 11.31 -4.64
C PHE A 31 12.98 12.51 -5.27
N GLU A 32 11.79 12.30 -5.84
CA GLU A 32 10.92 13.36 -6.37
C GLU A 32 10.57 14.40 -5.30
N GLN A 33 10.21 13.93 -4.10
CA GLN A 33 9.86 14.79 -2.98
C GLN A 33 11.05 15.63 -2.47
N LEU A 34 12.27 15.10 -2.56
CA LEU A 34 13.51 15.80 -2.15
C LEU A 34 14.01 16.80 -3.20
N HIS A 35 13.72 16.56 -4.49
CA HIS A 35 14.21 17.38 -5.60
C HIS A 35 13.06 17.93 -6.48
N PRO A 36 12.15 18.75 -5.93
CA PRO A 36 10.93 19.18 -6.63
C PRO A 36 11.17 20.16 -7.80
N ARG A 37 12.42 20.61 -8.00
CA ARG A 37 12.82 21.51 -9.10
C ARG A 37 13.80 20.86 -10.06
N ASP A 38 14.06 19.57 -9.89
CA ASP A 38 14.96 18.85 -10.78
C ASP A 38 14.26 18.68 -12.15
N PRO A 39 14.84 19.19 -13.25
CA PRO A 39 14.26 19.08 -14.58
C PRO A 39 14.56 17.73 -15.25
N HIS A 40 15.34 16.85 -14.62
CA HIS A 40 15.73 15.57 -15.19
C HIS A 40 14.57 14.57 -15.12
N ASP A 41 14.37 13.85 -16.23
CA ASP A 41 13.44 12.73 -16.28
C ASP A 41 13.93 11.62 -15.35
N HIS A 42 13.15 11.32 -14.30
CA HIS A 42 13.48 10.32 -13.29
C HIS A 42 13.70 8.92 -13.89
N ALA A 43 13.20 8.64 -15.10
CA ALA A 43 13.46 7.41 -15.84
C ALA A 43 14.92 7.26 -16.32
N THR A 44 15.71 8.33 -16.32
CA THR A 44 17.14 8.32 -16.71
C THR A 44 18.10 8.23 -15.53
N ILE A 45 17.58 8.30 -14.30
CA ILE A 45 18.41 8.24 -13.08
C ILE A 45 18.71 6.76 -12.75
N PRO A 46 19.99 6.39 -12.54
CA PRO A 46 20.33 5.03 -12.15
C PRO A 46 19.66 4.64 -10.83
N ALA A 47 19.14 3.42 -10.74
CA ALA A 47 18.41 2.92 -9.56
C ALA A 47 19.23 3.01 -8.25
N ASP A 48 20.56 2.87 -8.34
CA ASP A 48 21.49 3.05 -7.21
C ASP A 48 21.51 4.48 -6.63
N SER A 49 20.98 5.46 -7.35
CA SER A 49 20.91 6.85 -6.90
C SER A 49 19.71 7.11 -5.99
N PHE A 50 18.74 6.18 -5.94
CA PHE A 50 17.55 6.36 -5.12
C PHE A 50 17.85 6.12 -3.64
N PRO A 51 17.29 6.94 -2.74
CA PRO A 51 17.43 6.70 -1.32
C PRO A 51 16.75 5.38 -0.94
N VAL A 52 17.49 4.52 -0.26
CA VAL A 52 16.97 3.27 0.29
C VAL A 52 16.15 3.58 1.54
N TYR A 53 14.85 3.23 1.51
CA TYR A 53 13.98 3.32 2.67
C TYR A 53 13.75 1.94 3.30
N ASP A 54 14.39 1.70 4.44
CA ASP A 54 14.18 0.51 5.29
C ASP A 54 13.40 0.84 6.58
N GLY A 55 12.62 1.93 6.54
CA GLY A 55 11.82 2.37 7.67
C GLY A 55 10.56 1.54 7.87
N LYS A 56 9.89 1.77 9.01
CA LYS A 56 8.56 1.20 9.26
C LYS A 56 7.54 1.80 8.28
N VAL A 57 6.60 0.97 7.84
CA VAL A 57 5.46 1.41 7.04
C VAL A 57 4.17 1.21 7.83
N SER A 58 3.28 2.19 7.74
CA SER A 58 1.94 2.13 8.33
C SER A 58 0.94 1.96 7.19
N VAL A 59 0.29 0.80 7.13
CA VAL A 59 -0.77 0.53 6.16
C VAL A 59 -2.10 0.94 6.77
N VAL A 60 -2.76 1.92 6.15
CA VAL A 60 -4.09 2.38 6.54
C VAL A 60 -5.07 1.91 5.47
N ASN A 61 -6.01 1.04 5.83
CA ASN A 61 -7.03 0.58 4.90
C ASN A 61 -8.05 1.71 4.66
N SER A 62 -8.08 2.26 3.45
CA SER A 62 -8.94 3.39 3.09
C SER A 62 -10.41 2.98 2.87
N ALA A 63 -10.67 1.73 2.48
CA ALA A 63 -12.02 1.21 2.29
C ALA A 63 -12.06 -0.32 2.44
N SER A 64 -12.94 -0.80 3.33
CA SER A 64 -13.31 -2.20 3.41
C SER A 64 -14.66 -2.43 2.76
N SER A 65 -14.73 -3.15 1.64
CA SER A 65 -16.00 -3.58 1.08
C SER A 65 -16.46 -4.87 1.74
N ARG A 66 -17.69 -4.88 2.25
CA ARG A 66 -18.37 -6.09 2.73
C ARG A 66 -19.48 -6.42 1.75
N PHE A 67 -19.39 -7.59 1.14
CA PHE A 67 -20.50 -8.14 0.38
C PHE A 67 -21.45 -8.86 1.35
N TYR A 68 -22.72 -8.50 1.28
CA TYR A 68 -23.80 -9.19 1.97
C TYR A 68 -24.73 -9.78 0.91
N ALA A 69 -25.06 -11.07 1.02
CA ALA A 69 -26.17 -11.60 0.24
C ALA A 69 -27.49 -10.99 0.80
N PRO A 70 -28.51 -10.77 -0.04
CA PRO A 70 -29.81 -10.27 0.42
C PRO A 70 -30.43 -11.09 1.56
N SER A 71 -30.13 -12.39 1.61
CA SER A 71 -30.54 -13.31 2.67
C SER A 71 -29.81 -13.10 4.00
N ASP A 72 -28.58 -12.58 4.00
CA ASP A 72 -27.77 -12.38 5.22
C ASP A 72 -28.34 -11.28 6.13
N LEU A 73 -29.13 -10.36 5.55
CA LEU A 73 -29.83 -9.29 6.28
C LEU A 73 -31.22 -9.70 6.76
N SER A 74 -31.77 -10.80 6.20
CA SER A 74 -33.09 -11.31 6.56
C SER A 74 -32.95 -12.17 7.82
N GLY A 75 -32.90 -11.50 8.98
CA GLY A 75 -32.79 -12.16 10.27
C GLY A 75 -33.95 -13.14 10.54
N ILE A 76 -33.70 -14.08 11.46
CA ILE A 76 -34.59 -15.19 11.87
C ILE A 76 -35.94 -14.70 12.47
N ARG A 77 -36.14 -13.39 12.61
CA ARG A 77 -37.33 -12.76 13.24
C ARG A 77 -38.40 -12.26 12.24
N GLY A 78 -38.34 -12.69 10.98
CA GLY A 78 -39.19 -12.19 9.89
C GLY A 78 -40.63 -12.74 9.82
N MET A 79 -41.09 -13.53 10.78
CA MET A 79 -42.50 -13.97 10.85
C MET A 79 -42.92 -14.12 12.32
N GLN A 80 -43.75 -13.18 12.80
CA GLN A 80 -44.61 -13.38 13.97
C GLN A 80 -46.05 -13.08 13.56
#